data_AF-A0A931YLW5-F1
#
_entry.id   AF-A0A931YLW5-F1
#
_cell.length_a   1.000
_cell.length_b   1.000
_cell.length_c   1.000
_cell.angle_alpha   90.00
_cell.angle_beta   90.00
_cell.angle_gamma   90.00
#
_symmetry.space_group_name_H-M   'P 1'
#
loop_
_entity.id
_entity.type
_entity.pdbx_description
1 polymer ?
#
loop_
_entity_poly.entity_id
_entity_poly.type
_entity_poly.pdbx_seq_one_letter_code
_entity_poly.pdbx_strand_id
1 'polypeptide(L)'
;MFYSKNGTYTVESVTSGHPDKVCDQISDAILDACLSGDPMSRVAVETFGSHGHLVIGGEVTTRAKVDYERIARELYRDIGYENPL
;
A
#
# COMPACT_ATOMS: atom_id res chain seq x y z
N MET A 1 3.02 4.18 30.49
CA MET A 1 1.79 3.72 29.81
C MET A 1 0.97 2.96 30.84
N PHE A 2 -0.08 3.55 31.37
CA PHE A 2 -0.85 3.00 32.49
C PHE A 2 -1.97 2.11 31.93
N TYR A 3 -1.75 0.80 31.92
CA TYR A 3 -2.87 -0.14 31.73
C TYR A 3 -3.50 -0.45 33.09
N SER A 4 -4.80 -0.19 33.22
CA SER A 4 -5.60 -0.58 34.38
C SER A 4 -5.78 -2.10 34.39
N LYS A 5 -5.50 -2.75 35.52
CA LYS A 5 -5.40 -4.22 35.63
C LYS A 5 -6.72 -4.98 35.43
N ASN A 6 -7.88 -4.32 35.31
CA ASN A 6 -9.21 -4.95 35.37
C ASN A 6 -10.18 -4.52 34.23
N GLY A 7 -9.70 -4.31 33.00
CA GLY A 7 -10.54 -4.00 31.83
C GLY A 7 -10.55 -5.14 30.78
N THR A 8 -11.68 -5.35 30.09
CA THR A 8 -11.71 -6.18 28.86
C THR A 8 -11.22 -5.33 27.69
N TYR A 9 -10.27 -5.85 26.92
CA TYR A 9 -9.72 -5.22 25.73
C TYR A 9 -9.93 -6.12 24.53
N THR A 10 -10.42 -5.55 23.44
CA THR A 10 -10.58 -6.24 22.16
C THR A 10 -9.69 -5.56 21.13
N VAL A 11 -9.01 -6.39 20.33
CA VAL A 11 -8.21 -5.98 19.19
C VAL A 11 -8.65 -6.81 17.98
N GLU A 12 -8.47 -6.25 16.79
CA GLU A 12 -8.77 -6.94 15.53
C GLU A 12 -7.60 -6.81 14.56
N SER A 13 -7.63 -7.63 13.52
CA SER A 13 -6.67 -7.62 12.43
C SER A 13 -7.38 -8.10 11.17
N VAL A 14 -6.87 -7.68 10.02
CA VAL A 14 -7.35 -8.08 8.71
C VAL A 14 -6.22 -8.73 7.93
N THR A 15 -6.56 -9.59 6.97
CA THR A 15 -5.55 -10.27 6.15
C THR A 15 -4.91 -9.31 5.13
N SER A 16 -3.81 -9.73 4.51
CA SER A 16 -3.16 -8.97 3.42
C SER A 16 -4.07 -8.73 2.22
N GLY A 17 -5.06 -9.60 2.01
CA GLY A 17 -6.09 -9.46 0.97
C GLY A 17 -7.28 -8.59 1.38
N HIS A 18 -7.27 -7.93 2.54
CA HIS A 18 -8.30 -6.93 2.83
C HIS A 18 -8.08 -5.71 1.94
N PRO A 19 -9.12 -5.13 1.29
CA PRO A 19 -8.94 -4.05 0.31
C PRO A 19 -8.13 -2.85 0.82
N ASP A 20 -8.30 -2.47 2.08
CA ASP A 20 -7.50 -1.44 2.76
C ASP A 20 -6.01 -1.82 2.80
N LYS A 21 -5.69 -3.06 3.20
CA LYS A 21 -4.31 -3.54 3.24
C LYS A 21 -3.70 -3.72 1.86
N VAL A 22 -4.51 -4.01 0.83
CA VAL A 22 -4.04 -4.01 -0.56
C VAL A 22 -3.60 -2.61 -0.96
N CYS A 23 -4.38 -1.58 -0.63
CA CYS A 23 -4.02 -0.18 -0.91
C CYS A 23 -2.74 0.22 -0.18
N ASP A 24 -2.63 -0.11 1.12
CA ASP A 24 -1.42 0.14 1.92
C ASP A 24 -0.19 -0.49 1.27
N GLN A 25 -0.26 -1.79 0.92
CA GLN A 25 0.88 -2.50 0.36
C GLN A 25 1.28 -1.97 -1.02
N ILE A 26 0.34 -1.46 -1.84
CA ILE A 26 0.65 -0.82 -3.12
C ILE A 26 1.37 0.51 -2.89
N SER A 27 0.88 1.34 -1.98
CA SER A 27 1.54 2.60 -1.61
C SER A 27 2.97 2.36 -1.09
N ASP A 28 3.16 1.36 -0.23
CA ASP A 28 4.47 0.98 0.30
C ASP A 28 5.39 0.41 -0.79
N ALA A 29 4.89 -0.43 -1.70
CA ALA A 29 5.70 -0.95 -2.81
C ALA A 29 6.20 0.17 -3.75
N ILE A 30 5.39 1.21 -3.94
CA ILE A 30 5.79 2.41 -4.69
C ILE A 30 6.86 3.20 -3.94
N LEU A 31 6.72 3.38 -2.62
CA LEU A 31 7.73 3.99 -1.77
C LEU A 31 9.05 3.22 -1.85
N ASP A 32 9.02 1.89 -1.77
CA ASP A 32 10.20 1.02 -1.87
C ASP A 32 10.90 1.18 -3.23
N ALA A 33 10.14 1.19 -4.33
CA ALA A 33 10.69 1.38 -5.66
C ALA A 33 11.36 2.76 -5.82
N CYS A 34 10.74 3.81 -5.25
CA CYS A 34 11.31 5.15 -5.23
C CYS A 34 12.62 5.19 -4.43
N LEU A 35 12.61 4.68 -3.19
CA LEU A 35 13.77 4.68 -2.29
C LEU A 35 14.91 3.80 -2.80
N SER A 36 14.60 2.70 -3.48
CA SER A 36 15.59 1.83 -4.12
C SER A 36 16.34 2.52 -5.25
N GLY A 37 15.64 3.31 -6.08
CA GLY A 37 16.25 4.07 -7.18
C GLY A 37 16.83 5.42 -6.78
N ASP A 38 16.31 6.04 -5.71
CA ASP A 38 16.75 7.31 -5.16
C ASP A 38 16.45 7.38 -3.65
N PRO A 39 17.46 7.15 -2.78
CA PRO A 39 17.27 7.17 -1.33
C PRO A 39 16.81 8.52 -0.74
N MET A 40 16.89 9.62 -1.51
CA MET A 40 16.42 10.94 -1.08
C MET A 40 14.99 11.24 -1.57
N SER A 41 14.28 10.23 -2.09
CA SER A 41 12.90 10.38 -2.55
C SER A 41 11.98 10.90 -1.44
N ARG A 42 11.07 11.80 -1.81
CA ARG A 42 9.95 12.22 -0.97
C ARG A 42 8.68 11.72 -1.62
N VAL A 43 7.96 10.84 -0.93
CA VAL A 43 6.83 10.09 -1.48
C VAL A 43 5.67 10.22 -0.51
N ALA A 44 4.58 10.82 -0.98
CA ALA A 44 3.28 10.84 -0.32
C ALA A 44 2.27 10.28 -1.32
N VAL A 45 2.25 8.95 -1.44
CA VAL A 45 1.40 8.24 -2.41
C VAL A 45 0.24 7.59 -1.68
N GLU A 46 -0.94 7.79 -2.22
CA GLU A 46 -2.21 7.25 -1.73
C GLU A 46 -2.80 6.31 -2.77
N THR A 47 -3.32 5.18 -2.32
CA THR A 47 -3.98 4.19 -3.19
C THR A 47 -5.45 4.07 -2.78
N PHE A 48 -6.35 4.18 -3.75
CA PHE A 48 -7.79 4.04 -3.54
C PHE A 48 -8.33 2.90 -4.42
N GLY A 49 -8.88 1.86 -3.80
CA GLY A 49 -9.43 0.71 -4.48
C GLY A 49 -10.96 0.66 -4.45
N SER A 50 -11.56 0.21 -5.55
CA SER A 50 -12.96 -0.20 -5.63
C SER A 50 -13.11 -1.37 -6.62
N HIS A 51 -14.35 -1.78 -6.88
CA HIS A 51 -14.64 -2.91 -7.77
C HIS A 51 -14.14 -2.64 -9.19
N GLY A 52 -13.11 -3.38 -9.62
CA GLY A 52 -12.54 -3.25 -10.97
C GLY A 52 -11.87 -1.90 -11.25
N HIS A 53 -11.54 -1.14 -10.20
CA HIS A 53 -10.93 0.18 -10.34
C HIS A 53 -9.94 0.42 -9.21
N LEU A 54 -8.76 0.93 -9.58
CA LEU A 54 -7.73 1.34 -8.64
C LEU A 54 -7.16 2.68 -9.09
N VAL A 55 -7.01 3.60 -8.14
CA VAL A 55 -6.47 4.93 -8.36
C VAL A 55 -5.24 5.10 -7.48
N ILE A 56 -4.12 5.51 -8.10
CA ILE A 56 -2.89 5.91 -7.41
C ILE A 56 -2.79 7.43 -7.53
N GLY A 57 -2.68 8.13 -6.41
CA GLY A 57 -2.61 9.59 -6.34
C GLY A 57 -1.58 10.07 -5.33
N GLY A 58 -1.43 11.40 -5.22
CA GLY A 58 -0.51 12.05 -4.29
C GLY A 58 0.71 12.68 -4.95
N GLU A 59 1.76 12.96 -4.16
CA GLU A 59 2.95 13.67 -4.60
C GLU A 59 4.23 12.85 -4.47
N VAL A 60 5.02 12.82 -5.55
CA VAL A 60 6.34 12.19 -5.58
C VAL A 60 7.39 13.17 -6.07
N THR A 61 8.46 13.30 -5.30
CA THR A 61 9.72 13.92 -5.74
C THR A 61 10.81 12.84 -5.70
N THR A 62 11.23 12.35 -6.86
CA THR A 62 12.26 11.31 -6.98
C THR A 62 13.04 11.44 -8.30
N ARG A 63 14.28 10.96 -8.32
CA ARG A 63 15.06 10.71 -9.55
C ARG A 63 14.89 9.29 -10.08
N ALA A 64 14.26 8.39 -9.32
CA ALA A 64 13.99 7.02 -9.73
C ALA A 64 13.01 7.01 -10.91
N LYS A 65 13.18 6.04 -11.82
CA LYS A 65 12.18 5.74 -12.84
C LYS A 65 11.28 4.64 -12.32
N VAL A 66 10.08 5.00 -11.90
CA VAL A 66 9.12 4.08 -11.29
C VAL A 66 7.94 3.87 -12.23
N ASP A 67 7.58 2.61 -12.45
CA ASP A 67 6.39 2.20 -13.19
C ASP A 67 5.29 1.84 -12.20
N TYR A 68 4.50 2.86 -11.83
CA TYR A 68 3.47 2.75 -10.79
C TYR A 68 2.38 1.73 -11.15
N GLU A 69 1.95 1.72 -12.42
CA GLU A 69 0.91 0.79 -12.88
C GLU A 69 1.38 -0.66 -12.80
N ARG A 70 2.61 -0.92 -13.28
CA ARG A 70 3.17 -2.27 -13.23
C ARG A 70 3.29 -2.78 -11.79
N ILE A 71 3.81 -1.96 -10.87
CA ILE A 71 3.93 -2.31 -9.45
C ILE A 71 2.57 -2.67 -8.86
N ALA A 72 1.55 -1.83 -9.08
CA ALA A 72 0.22 -2.08 -8.53
C ALA A 72 -0.40 -3.38 -9.08
N ARG A 73 -0.28 -3.63 -10.39
CA ARG A 73 -0.80 -4.85 -11.04
C ARG A 73 -0.08 -6.11 -10.58
N GLU A 74 1.24 -6.06 -10.46
CA GLU A 74 2.05 -7.19 -9.98
C GLU A 74 1.68 -7.52 -8.54
N LEU A 75 1.64 -6.53 -7.66
CA LEU A 75 1.30 -6.74 -6.26
C LEU A 75 -0.14 -7.23 -6.07
N TYR A 76 -1.10 -6.68 -6.79
CA TYR A 76 -2.51 -7.11 -6.73
C TYR A 76 -2.66 -8.59 -7.08
N ARG A 77 -1.97 -9.04 -8.14
CA ARG A 77 -1.92 -10.45 -8.53
C ARG A 77 -1.21 -11.30 -7.48
N ASP A 78 -0.08 -10.83 -6.96
CA ASP A 78 0.74 -11.60 -6.02
C ASP A 78 0.05 -11.78 -4.65
N ILE A 79 -0.83 -10.85 -4.25
CA ILE A 79 -1.72 -11.00 -3.08
C ILE A 79 -2.79 -12.09 -3.30
N GLY A 80 -3.07 -12.48 -4.55
CA GLY A 80 -4.01 -13.54 -4.90
C GLY A 80 -5.29 -13.08 -5.58
N TYR A 81 -5.36 -11.83 -6.06
CA TYR A 81 -6.48 -11.39 -6.89
C TYR A 81 -6.25 -11.78 -8.36
N GLU A 82 -7.06 -12.70 -8.86
CA GLU A 82 -6.94 -13.24 -10.22
C GLU A 82 -7.72 -12.44 -11.27
N ASN A 83 -8.69 -11.63 -10.83
CA ASN A 83 -9.45 -10.77 -11.73
C ASN A 83 -8.57 -9.62 -12.23
N PRO A 84 -8.68 -9.22 -13.51
CA PRO A 84 -7.98 -8.04 -14.00
C PRO A 84 -8.43 -6.77 -13.25
N LEU A 85 -7.45 -5.93 -12.90
CA LEU A 85 -7.65 -4.51 -12.56
C LEU A 85 -7.94 -3.67 -13.81
#